data_AF-A0A957U9H6-F1
#
_entry.id   AF-A0A957U9H6-F1
#
_cell.length_a   1.000
_cell.length_b   1.000
_cell.length_c   1.000
_cell.angle_alpha   90.00
_cell.angle_beta   90.00
_cell.angle_gamma   90.00
#
_symmetry.space_group_name_H-M   'P 1'
#
loop_
_entity.id
_entity.type
_entity.pdbx_description
1 polymer ?
#
loop_
_entity_poly.entity_id
_entity_poly.type
_entity_poly.pdbx_seq_one_letter_code
_entity_poly.pdbx_strand_id
1 'polypeptide(L)'
;MTTQVQTAYRPKRAFPWGRTFAWIALILLLFVTLFPFWWMIRTALTSSKAIFLDTSSLLPVQFTLINFQRVLGLVDPQTAIALGGSGQTINFGRSIVNSIIVSAIV
;
A
#
# COMPACT_ATOMS: atom_id res chain seq x y z
N MET A 1 53.82 38.92 28.08
CA MET A 1 53.22 37.87 27.21
C MET A 1 51.71 37.95 27.37
N THR A 2 51.01 38.55 26.42
CA THR A 2 49.54 38.68 26.42
C THR A 2 48.95 37.71 25.41
N THR A 3 48.31 36.64 25.90
CA THR A 3 47.62 35.64 25.08
C THR A 3 46.29 36.23 24.60
N GLN A 4 46.21 36.58 23.32
CA GLN A 4 44.96 36.99 22.67
C GLN A 4 44.09 35.75 22.44
N VAL A 5 42.96 35.67 23.14
CA VAL A 5 41.94 34.62 22.93
C VAL A 5 41.20 34.95 21.63
N GLN A 6 41.54 34.26 20.55
CA GLN A 6 40.79 34.34 19.30
C GLN A 6 39.41 33.72 19.53
N THR A 7 38.37 34.56 19.56
CA THR A 7 36.99 34.11 19.55
C THR A 7 36.66 33.60 18.16
N ALA A 8 36.61 32.27 18.00
CA ALA A 8 36.23 31.65 16.74
C ALA A 8 34.80 32.07 16.35
N TYR A 9 34.67 32.82 15.26
CA TYR A 9 33.38 33.20 14.68
C TYR A 9 32.61 31.94 14.26
N ARG A 10 31.54 31.59 14.98
CA ARG A 10 30.58 30.56 14.55
C ARG A 10 29.52 31.22 13.67
N PRO A 11 29.51 30.98 12.35
CA PRO A 11 28.44 31.49 11.51
C PRO A 11 27.09 30.91 11.97
N LYS A 12 26.07 31.76 12.09
CA LYS A 12 24.71 31.32 12.37
C LYS A 12 24.24 30.41 11.24
N ARG A 13 23.86 29.17 11.57
CA ARG A 13 23.30 28.23 10.60
C ARG A 13 22.02 28.83 10.02
N ALA A 14 22.04 29.17 8.73
CA ALA A 14 20.84 29.62 8.02
C ALA A 14 19.77 28.54 8.12
N PHE A 15 18.51 28.94 8.31
CA PHE A 15 17.38 28.01 8.36
C PHE A 15 17.34 27.22 7.04
N PRO A 16 17.25 25.88 7.07
CA PRO A 16 17.51 25.06 5.89
C PRO A 16 16.25 24.95 5.01
N TRP A 17 15.78 26.07 4.46
CA TRP A 17 14.60 26.14 3.59
C TRP A 17 14.63 25.10 2.46
N GLY A 18 15.78 24.93 1.81
CA GLY A 18 15.95 23.92 0.75
C GLY A 18 15.74 22.49 1.25
N ARG A 19 16.17 22.17 2.48
CA ARG A 19 15.92 20.85 3.08
C ARG A 19 14.43 20.66 3.37
N THR A 20 13.75 21.67 3.91
CA THR A 20 12.31 21.59 4.19
C THR A 20 11.50 21.33 2.91
N PHE A 21 11.77 22.09 1.84
CA PHE A 21 11.09 21.87 0.55
C PHE A 21 11.40 20.49 -0.04
N ALA A 22 12.64 20.00 0.07
CA ALA A 22 13.00 18.66 -0.39
C ALA A 22 12.23 17.56 0.36
N TRP A 23 12.06 17.70 1.69
CA TRP A 23 11.28 16.76 2.49
C TRP A 23 9.78 16.81 2.17
N ILE A 24 9.22 18.00 1.97
CA ILE A 24 7.82 18.16 1.55
C ILE A 24 7.60 17.47 0.20
N ALA A 25 8.49 17.73 -0.77
CA ALA A 25 8.42 17.09 -2.08
C ALA A 25 8.55 15.56 -1.99
N LEU A 26 9.45 15.05 -1.14
CA LEU A 26 9.62 13.62 -0.91
C LEU A 26 8.36 12.97 -0.31
N ILE A 27 7.74 13.61 0.69
CA ILE A 27 6.51 13.13 1.31
C ILE A 27 5.37 13.12 0.29
N LEU A 28 5.24 14.16 -0.51
CA LEU A 28 4.22 14.25 -1.55
C LEU A 28 4.41 13.17 -2.62
N LEU A 29 5.65 12.96 -3.05
CA LEU A 29 5.99 11.87 -3.97
C LEU A 29 5.61 10.51 -3.38
N LEU A 30 5.97 10.25 -2.13
CA LEU A 30 5.63 9.01 -1.43
C LEU A 30 4.12 8.84 -1.27
N PHE A 31 3.38 9.91 -0.99
CA PHE A 31 1.94 9.86 -0.90
C PHE A 31 1.30 9.46 -2.24
N VAL A 32 1.73 10.11 -3.33
CA VAL A 32 1.21 9.81 -4.68
C VAL A 32 1.54 8.38 -5.11
N THR A 33 2.72 7.86 -4.75
CA THR A 33 3.10 6.48 -5.10
C THR A 33 2.40 5.42 -4.26
N LEU A 34 2.15 5.68 -2.97
CA LEU A 34 1.49 4.72 -2.08
C LEU A 34 -0.05 4.77 -2.16
N PHE A 35 -0.62 5.89 -2.58
CA PHE A 35 -2.07 6.06 -2.71
C PHE A 35 -2.76 4.93 -3.52
N PRO A 36 -2.29 4.53 -4.72
CA PRO A 36 -2.91 3.41 -5.45
C PRO A 36 -2.84 2.07 -4.70
N PHE A 37 -1.77 1.81 -3.94
CA PHE A 37 -1.66 0.60 -3.10
C PHE A 37 -2.65 0.64 -1.93
N TRP A 38 -2.81 1.81 -1.30
CA TRP A 38 -3.85 2.00 -0.28
C TRP A 38 -5.25 1.70 -0.86
N TRP A 39 -5.54 2.22 -2.06
CA TRP A 39 -6.82 1.98 -2.73
C TRP A 39 -7.04 0.49 -3.06
N MET A 40 -5.98 -0.21 -3.48
CA MET A 40 -6.02 -1.66 -3.72
C MET A 40 -6.37 -2.42 -2.44
N ILE A 41 -5.73 -2.11 -1.31
CA ILE A 41 -6.01 -2.76 -0.01
C ILE A 41 -7.43 -2.46 0.44
N ARG A 42 -7.88 -1.20 0.33
CA ARG A 42 -9.25 -0.78 0.63
C ARG A 42 -10.26 -1.60 -0.17
N THR A 43 -10.01 -1.82 -1.46
CA THR A 43 -10.88 -2.60 -2.35
C THR A 43 -10.89 -4.08 -1.99
N ALA A 44 -9.72 -4.66 -1.69
CA ALA A 44 -9.60 -6.06 -1.27
C ALA A 44 -10.37 -6.36 0.03
N LEU A 45 -10.47 -5.38 0.92
CA LEU A 45 -11.20 -5.46 2.20
C LEU A 45 -12.67 -5.04 2.10
N THR A 46 -13.16 -4.62 0.94
CA THR A 46 -14.55 -4.21 0.72
C THR A 46 -15.39 -5.39 0.23
N SER A 47 -16.62 -5.57 0.75
CA SER A 47 -17.51 -6.64 0.28
C SER A 47 -17.90 -6.45 -1.19
N SER A 48 -17.98 -7.53 -1.98
CA SER A 48 -18.25 -7.44 -3.44
C SER A 48 -19.54 -6.68 -3.78
N LYS A 49 -20.54 -6.73 -2.89
CA LYS A 49 -21.82 -6.01 -3.03
C LYS A 49 -21.72 -4.52 -2.69
N ALA A 50 -20.69 -4.11 -1.95
CA ALA A 50 -20.50 -2.76 -1.44
C ALA A 50 -19.46 -1.93 -2.21
N ILE A 51 -18.71 -2.53 -3.15
CA ILE A 51 -17.67 -1.84 -3.93
C ILE A 51 -18.23 -0.59 -4.66
N PHE A 52 -19.49 -0.65 -5.11
CA PHE A 52 -20.14 0.44 -5.85
C PHE A 52 -21.08 1.32 -5.00
N LEU A 53 -21.21 1.05 -3.70
CA LEU A 53 -22.17 1.79 -2.85
C LEU A 53 -21.63 3.14 -2.38
N ASP A 54 -20.35 3.21 -2.06
CA ASP A 54 -19.68 4.46 -1.68
C ASP A 54 -18.25 4.44 -2.22
N THR A 55 -18.10 4.96 -3.43
CA THR A 55 -16.85 4.98 -4.20
C THR A 55 -15.91 6.10 -3.73
N SER A 56 -16.40 7.09 -2.99
CA SER A 56 -15.61 8.20 -2.45
C SER A 56 -14.97 7.89 -1.10
N SER A 57 -15.47 6.89 -0.37
CA SER A 57 -14.94 6.56 0.95
C SER A 57 -13.48 6.06 0.88
N LEU A 58 -12.62 6.72 1.65
CA LEU A 58 -11.21 6.36 1.83
C LEU A 58 -11.01 5.10 2.70
N LEU A 59 -12.05 4.68 3.43
CA LEU A 59 -12.06 3.49 4.26
C LEU A 59 -12.84 2.36 3.56
N PRO A 60 -12.56 1.08 3.89
CA PRO A 60 -13.30 -0.03 3.32
C PRO A 60 -14.76 0.02 3.76
N VAL A 61 -15.66 -0.01 2.78
CA VAL A 61 -17.10 -0.05 3.00
C VAL A 61 -17.49 -1.51 3.24
N GLN A 62 -18.14 -1.80 4.36
CA GLN A 62 -18.45 -3.18 4.77
C GLN A 62 -17.19 -4.07 4.77
N PHE A 63 -16.29 -3.78 5.72
CA PHE A 63 -15.05 -4.51 5.90
C PHE A 63 -15.26 -6.04 5.90
N THR A 64 -14.45 -6.75 5.13
CA THR A 64 -14.51 -8.21 5.06
C THR A 64 -13.15 -8.82 4.72
N LEU A 65 -12.94 -10.06 5.20
CA LEU A 65 -11.80 -10.90 4.85
C LEU A 65 -12.18 -12.04 3.89
N ILE A 66 -13.46 -12.14 3.51
CA ILE A 66 -13.96 -13.24 2.68
C ILE A 66 -13.27 -13.30 1.31
N ASN A 67 -12.89 -12.14 0.75
CA ASN A 67 -12.19 -12.07 -0.54
C ASN A 67 -10.84 -12.78 -0.48
N PHE A 68 -10.11 -12.67 0.63
CA PHE A 68 -8.85 -13.40 0.85
C PHE A 68 -9.10 -14.90 1.01
N GLN A 69 -10.12 -15.28 1.80
CA GLN A 69 -10.49 -16.68 1.98
C GLN A 69 -10.84 -17.36 0.65
N ARG A 70 -11.51 -16.66 -0.28
CA ARG A 70 -11.80 -17.18 -1.62
C ARG A 70 -10.53 -17.51 -2.41
N VAL A 71 -9.56 -16.60 -2.43
CA VAL A 71 -8.29 -16.81 -3.15
C VAL A 71 -7.49 -17.95 -2.51
N LEU A 72 -7.56 -18.09 -1.18
CA LEU A 72 -6.91 -19.17 -0.45
C LEU A 72 -7.65 -20.52 -0.56
N GLY A 73 -8.81 -20.58 -1.22
CA GLY A 73 -9.60 -21.82 -1.36
C GLY A 73 -10.31 -22.27 -0.09
N LEU A 74 -10.53 -21.36 0.87
CA LEU A 74 -11.16 -21.64 2.17
C LEU A 74 -12.68 -21.43 2.17
N VAL A 75 -13.26 -21.05 1.03
CA VAL A 75 -14.69 -20.76 0.87
C VAL A 75 -15.30 -21.81 -0.02
N ASP A 76 -16.46 -22.34 0.35
CA ASP A 76 -17.16 -23.32 -0.47
C ASP A 76 -17.67 -22.67 -1.79
N PRO A 77 -17.78 -23.45 -2.88
CA PRO A 77 -18.17 -22.91 -4.18
C PRO A 77 -19.56 -22.24 -4.19
N GLN A 78 -20.51 -22.75 -3.41
CA GLN A 78 -21.88 -22.21 -3.37
C GLN A 78 -21.91 -20.83 -2.73
N THR A 79 -21.21 -20.65 -1.61
CA THR A 79 -21.02 -19.37 -0.93
C THR A 79 -20.25 -18.39 -1.82
N ALA A 80 -19.22 -18.86 -2.53
CA ALA A 80 -18.49 -18.00 -3.46
C ALA A 80 -19.40 -17.43 -4.57
N ILE A 81 -20.29 -18.25 -5.13
CA ILE A 81 -21.30 -17.83 -6.12
C ILE A 81 -22.32 -16.87 -5.50
N ALA A 82 -22.86 -17.20 -4.32
CA ALA A 82 -23.86 -16.37 -3.63
C ALA A 82 -23.37 -14.94 -3.32
N LEU A 83 -22.04 -14.79 -3.20
CA LEU A 83 -21.39 -13.52 -2.98
C LEU A 83 -20.86 -12.86 -4.27
N GLY A 84 -21.29 -13.33 -5.44
CA GLY A 84 -21.00 -12.74 -6.76
C GLY A 84 -19.74 -13.25 -7.46
N GLY A 85 -19.18 -14.38 -7.02
CA GLY A 85 -18.04 -15.05 -7.67
C GLY A 85 -18.47 -16.02 -8.78
N SER A 86 -17.51 -16.50 -9.58
CA SER A 86 -17.74 -17.42 -10.71
C SER A 86 -17.92 -18.89 -10.30
N GLY A 87 -17.75 -19.23 -9.02
CA GLY A 87 -17.77 -20.62 -8.53
C GLY A 87 -16.56 -21.46 -8.93
N GLN A 88 -15.57 -20.88 -9.61
CA GLN A 88 -14.35 -21.58 -9.98
C GLN A 88 -13.42 -21.79 -8.77
N THR A 89 -12.76 -22.94 -8.75
CA THR A 89 -11.72 -23.25 -7.77
C THR A 89 -10.39 -22.61 -8.20
N ILE A 90 -9.75 -21.88 -7.28
CA ILE A 90 -8.47 -21.21 -7.52
C ILE A 90 -7.39 -21.93 -6.73
N ASN A 91 -6.35 -22.42 -7.41
CA ASN A 91 -5.18 -23.03 -6.77
C ASN A 91 -4.06 -22.00 -6.58
N PHE A 92 -4.32 -20.99 -5.74
CA PHE A 92 -3.44 -19.81 -5.61
C PHE A 92 -1.98 -20.14 -5.24
N GLY A 93 -1.77 -21.06 -4.29
CA GLY A 93 -0.42 -21.48 -3.90
C GLY A 93 0.36 -22.09 -5.06
N ARG A 94 -0.30 -22.91 -5.90
CA ARG A 94 0.32 -23.47 -7.10
C ARG A 94 0.61 -22.39 -8.13
N SER A 95 -0.29 -21.42 -8.30
CA SER A 95 -0.06 -20.28 -9.19
C SER A 95 1.17 -19.47 -8.79
N ILE A 96 1.38 -19.20 -7.49
CA ILE A 96 2.58 -18.52 -7.00
C ILE A 96 3.85 -19.30 -7.34
N VAL A 97 3.87 -20.61 -7.05
CA VAL A 97 5.04 -21.45 -7.32
C VAL A 97 5.34 -21.49 -8.82
N ASN A 98 4.31 -21.65 -9.65
CA ASN A 98 4.48 -21.62 -11.10
C ASN A 98 5.05 -20.28 -11.58
N SER A 99 4.56 -19.14 -11.06
CA SER A 99 5.10 -17.81 -11.40
C SER A 99 6.57 -17.66 -11.01
N ILE A 100 6.96 -18.11 -9.81
CA ILE A 100 8.35 -18.05 -9.36
C ILE A 100 9.26 -18.89 -10.27
N ILE A 101 8.84 -20.11 -10.60
CA ILE A 101 9.60 -21.00 -11.49
C ILE A 101 9.80 -20.34 -12.85
N VAL A 102 8.74 -19.80 -13.44
CA VAL A 102 8.81 -19.15 -14.76
C VAL A 102 9.72 -17.92 -14.71
N SER A 103 9.55 -17.03 -13.73
CA SER A 103 10.38 -15.84 -13.57
C SER A 103 11.85 -16.12 -13.26
N ALA A 104 12.17 -17.31 -12.72
CA ALA A 104 13.54 -17.70 -12.44
C ALA A 104 14.26 -18.37 -13.62
N ILE A 105 13.50 -19.03 -14.51
CA ILE A 105 14.05 -19.81 -15.63
C ILE A 105 14.09 -19.00 -16.93
N VAL A 106 13.14 -18.09 -17.12
CA VAL A 106 13.01 -17.24 -18.33
C VAL A 106 13.72 -15.92 -18.12
#